data_AF-A0AAD1TC87-F1
#
_entry.id   AF-A0AAD1TC87-F1
#
_cell.length_a   1.000
_cell.length_b   1.000
_cell.length_c   1.000
_cell.angle_alpha   90.00
_cell.angle_beta   90.00
_cell.angle_gamma   90.00
#
_symmetry.space_group_name_H-M   'P 1'
#
loop_
_entity.id
_entity.type
_entity.pdbx_description
1 polymer ?
#
loop_
_entity_poly.entity_id
_entity_poly.type
_entity_poly.pdbx_seq_one_letter_code
_entity_poly.pdbx_strand_id
1 'polypeptide(L)'
;MSPTGDWDFAWDMALVQCESLLLYCAVSAVFMGSALHKLIRNKVKIEHACVCGLLSLLIVALVCFYLLSRSIGLTIFILSCITYYISIPVRDLLPTKDKAVLITGCDSGLGHALAKHLDELGVLVFASVLDKKGQGAEELRRICSSRLSIIQLDVTDSEQIKAACSEIKGRLQGEGLWGIVHNAGVIGYIADGELLPISLYKQCMDVNFFGAAHVTKTFLPLLRKAKGRLICISSMAGHVPIPRLAAYAASKAALTMYCAVMRQDLIKWGVKVAAVHPSGFKTNIYDSHENLSSQNRNILDSLMPDVKEDYGEEYLETFKDLHHEMFATSSSDLTPVLEDVCHALLARNPHFSYTPGRFAHFIPCLFRNFPLWVYDHFAKKIFQIHRNILPRSLQLSQTKNWRS
;
A
#
# COMPACT_ATOMS: atom_id res chain seq x y z
N MET A 1 -67.34 -21.29 25.44
CA MET A 1 -66.07 -20.63 25.11
C MET A 1 -65.85 -20.84 23.63
N SER A 2 -66.10 -19.81 22.80
CA SER A 2 -66.03 -19.93 21.34
C SER A 2 -64.58 -19.92 20.86
N PRO A 3 -64.21 -20.75 19.88
CA PRO A 3 -62.84 -20.83 19.32
C PRO A 3 -62.53 -19.66 18.36
N THR A 4 -63.32 -18.59 18.37
CA THR A 4 -63.22 -17.47 17.43
C THR A 4 -62.13 -16.47 17.80
N GLY A 5 -61.73 -16.39 19.07
CA GLY A 5 -60.70 -15.44 19.53
C GLY A 5 -59.27 -15.77 19.11
N ASP A 6 -58.95 -17.05 18.92
CA ASP A 6 -57.60 -17.48 18.51
C ASP A 6 -57.29 -17.18 17.04
N TRP A 7 -58.31 -17.20 16.18
CA TRP A 7 -58.15 -16.85 14.76
C TRP A 7 -57.93 -15.35 14.59
N ASP A 8 -58.73 -14.51 15.25
CA ASP A 8 -58.59 -13.05 15.18
C ASP A 8 -57.21 -12.59 15.68
N PHE A 9 -56.71 -13.18 16.78
CA PHE A 9 -55.37 -12.92 17.29
C PHE A 9 -54.26 -13.35 16.31
N ALA A 10 -54.40 -14.52 15.67
CA ALA A 10 -53.44 -14.99 14.67
C ALA A 10 -53.46 -14.11 13.40
N TRP A 11 -54.63 -13.64 12.98
CA TRP A 11 -54.78 -12.70 11.86
C TRP A 11 -54.16 -11.33 12.16
N ASP A 12 -54.38 -10.78 13.36
CA ASP A 12 -53.78 -9.52 13.79
C ASP A 12 -52.25 -9.61 13.88
N MET A 13 -51.73 -10.72 14.40
CA MET A 13 -50.29 -10.98 14.45
C MET A 13 -49.68 -11.11 13.03
N ALA A 14 -50.38 -11.80 12.11
CA ALA A 14 -49.95 -11.92 10.72
C ALA A 14 -49.99 -10.57 9.98
N LEU A 15 -51.00 -9.72 10.24
CA LEU A 15 -51.11 -8.37 9.71
C LEU A 15 -49.96 -7.47 10.19
N VAL A 16 -49.66 -7.46 11.48
CA VAL A 16 -48.55 -6.68 12.07
C VAL A 16 -47.20 -7.14 11.50
N GLN A 17 -47.03 -8.44 11.26
CA GLN A 17 -45.81 -9.00 10.67
C GLN A 17 -45.69 -8.66 9.18
N CYS A 18 -46.81 -8.65 8.44
CA CYS A 18 -46.87 -8.20 7.04
C CYS A 18 -46.53 -6.70 6.91
N GLU A 19 -47.11 -5.85 7.76
CA GLU A 19 -46.77 -4.41 7.81
C GLU A 19 -45.29 -4.17 8.12
N SER A 20 -44.76 -4.91 9.09
CA SER A 20 -43.34 -4.82 9.45
C SER A 20 -42.46 -5.22 8.27
N LEU A 21 -42.80 -6.30 7.57
CA LEU A 21 -42.07 -6.74 6.38
C LEU A 21 -42.10 -5.69 5.26
N LEU A 22 -43.26 -5.08 5.02
CA LEU A 22 -43.41 -3.99 4.04
C LEU A 22 -42.50 -2.79 4.38
N LEU A 23 -42.38 -2.42 5.65
CA LEU A 23 -41.49 -1.33 6.09
C LEU A 23 -40.01 -1.65 5.82
N TYR A 24 -39.55 -2.87 6.14
CA TYR A 24 -38.17 -3.28 5.85
C TYR A 24 -37.89 -3.34 4.34
N CYS A 25 -38.85 -3.82 3.54
CA CYS A 25 -38.76 -3.81 2.08
C CYS A 25 -38.67 -2.38 1.53
N ALA A 26 -39.49 -1.45 2.05
CA ALA A 26 -39.47 -0.05 1.62
C ALA A 26 -38.13 0.63 1.94
N VAL A 27 -37.62 0.48 3.17
CA VAL A 27 -36.30 1.01 3.55
C VAL A 27 -35.20 0.42 2.67
N SER A 28 -35.23 -0.89 2.43
CA SER A 28 -34.26 -1.58 1.56
C SER A 28 -34.31 -1.05 0.13
N ALA A 29 -35.50 -0.85 -0.45
CA ALA A 29 -35.65 -0.33 -1.80
C ALA A 29 -35.10 1.10 -1.94
N VAL A 30 -35.41 1.98 -0.99
CA VAL A 30 -34.90 3.37 -0.98
C VAL A 30 -33.38 3.38 -0.84
N PHE A 31 -32.83 2.58 0.08
CA PHE A 31 -31.39 2.46 0.28
C PHE A 31 -30.70 1.90 -0.98
N MET A 32 -31.20 0.80 -1.56
CA MET A 32 -30.62 0.18 -2.75
C MET A 32 -30.64 1.13 -3.96
N GLY A 33 -31.75 1.84 -4.19
CA GLY A 33 -31.85 2.85 -5.25
C GLY A 33 -30.85 3.99 -5.04
N SER A 34 -30.75 4.51 -3.81
CA SER A 34 -29.82 5.59 -3.46
C SER A 34 -28.36 5.15 -3.58
N ALA A 35 -28.03 3.95 -3.09
CA ALA A 35 -26.70 3.36 -3.15
C ALA A 35 -26.28 3.11 -4.60
N LEU A 36 -27.16 2.52 -5.42
CA LEU A 36 -26.91 2.29 -6.84
C LEU A 36 -26.70 3.60 -7.60
N HIS A 37 -27.54 4.61 -7.36
CA HIS A 37 -27.36 5.93 -7.94
C HIS A 37 -26.00 6.54 -7.56
N LYS A 38 -25.61 6.44 -6.27
CA LYS A 38 -24.31 6.91 -5.76
C LYS A 38 -23.13 6.14 -6.39
N LEU A 39 -23.24 4.83 -6.57
CA LEU A 39 -22.20 3.99 -7.20
C LEU A 39 -22.03 4.33 -8.68
N ILE A 40 -23.12 4.45 -9.43
CA ILE A 40 -23.11 4.81 -10.85
C ILE A 40 -22.55 6.22 -11.04
N ARG A 41 -23.05 7.20 -10.27
CA ARG A 41 -22.61 8.60 -10.35
C ARG A 41 -21.11 8.76 -10.11
N ASN A 42 -20.57 7.98 -9.18
CA ASN A 42 -19.17 8.08 -8.77
C ASN A 42 -18.23 7.08 -9.48
N LYS A 43 -18.74 6.35 -10.49
CA LYS A 43 -17.99 5.32 -11.25
C LYS A 43 -17.21 4.36 -10.33
N VAL A 44 -17.83 3.99 -9.20
CA VAL A 44 -17.22 3.12 -8.20
C VAL A 44 -17.25 1.70 -8.75
N LYS A 45 -16.07 1.04 -8.84
CA LYS A 45 -16.02 -0.39 -9.13
C LYS A 45 -16.66 -1.14 -7.95
N ILE A 46 -17.59 -2.05 -8.24
CA ILE A 46 -18.21 -2.90 -7.20
C ILE A 46 -17.16 -3.93 -6.78
N GLU A 47 -16.44 -3.63 -5.72
CA GLU A 47 -15.47 -4.54 -5.13
C GLU A 47 -16.15 -5.56 -4.20
N HIS A 48 -15.45 -6.65 -3.89
CA HIS A 48 -15.93 -7.66 -2.94
C HIS A 48 -16.36 -7.05 -1.59
N ALA A 49 -15.69 -6.00 -1.12
CA ALA A 49 -16.07 -5.28 0.09
C ALA A 49 -17.49 -4.69 0.02
N CYS A 50 -17.89 -4.17 -1.15
CA CYS A 50 -19.23 -3.62 -1.35
C CYS A 50 -20.30 -4.74 -1.37
N VAL A 51 -19.96 -5.91 -1.91
CA VAL A 51 -20.86 -7.08 -1.90
C VAL A 51 -20.99 -7.65 -0.49
N CYS A 52 -19.87 -7.84 0.23
CA CYS A 52 -19.86 -8.27 1.63
C CYS A 52 -20.64 -7.31 2.54
N GLY A 53 -20.51 -6.00 2.28
CA GLY A 53 -21.28 -4.96 2.97
C GLY A 53 -22.78 -5.11 2.78
N LEU A 54 -23.25 -5.29 1.54
CA LEU A 54 -24.66 -5.54 1.24
C LEU A 54 -25.16 -6.84 1.88
N LEU A 55 -24.36 -7.90 1.87
CA LEU A 55 -24.69 -9.16 2.55
C LEU A 55 -24.78 -8.98 4.07
N SER A 56 -23.89 -8.19 4.67
CA SER A 56 -23.95 -7.88 6.11
C SER A 56 -25.21 -7.10 6.47
N LEU A 57 -25.62 -6.14 5.64
CA LEU A 57 -26.88 -5.40 5.81
C LEU A 57 -28.10 -6.32 5.70
N LEU A 58 -28.06 -7.30 4.80
CA LEU A 58 -29.12 -8.31 4.68
C LEU A 58 -29.24 -9.14 5.97
N ILE A 59 -28.10 -9.57 6.55
CA ILE A 59 -28.08 -10.31 7.82
C ILE A 59 -28.62 -9.42 8.94
N VAL A 60 -28.21 -8.15 9.02
CA VAL A 60 -28.72 -7.19 10.02
C VAL A 60 -30.23 -7.01 9.87
N ALA A 61 -30.75 -6.91 8.64
CA ALA A 61 -32.19 -6.81 8.39
C ALA A 61 -32.94 -8.01 8.95
N LEU A 62 -32.46 -9.23 8.68
CA LEU A 62 -33.06 -10.48 9.15
C LEU A 62 -33.01 -10.57 10.69
N VAL A 63 -31.86 -10.28 11.29
CA VAL A 63 -31.69 -10.28 12.76
C VAL A 63 -32.64 -9.27 13.41
N CYS A 64 -32.71 -8.04 12.90
CA CYS A 64 -33.59 -7.00 13.42
C CYS A 64 -35.07 -7.34 13.27
N PHE A 65 -35.45 -8.04 12.19
CA PHE A 65 -36.83 -8.44 11.93
C PHE A 65 -37.29 -9.58 12.85
N TYR A 66 -36.45 -10.59 13.09
CA TYR A 66 -36.84 -11.78 13.86
C TYR A 66 -36.59 -11.69 15.37
N LEU A 67 -35.59 -10.93 15.81
CA LEU A 67 -35.13 -10.96 17.21
C LEU A 67 -35.45 -9.70 18.02
N LEU A 68 -35.85 -8.59 17.38
CA LEU A 68 -36.06 -7.31 18.04
C LEU A 68 -37.50 -6.82 17.87
N SER A 69 -37.95 -5.97 18.80
CA SER A 69 -39.24 -5.28 18.64
C SER A 69 -39.23 -4.42 17.38
N ARG A 70 -40.39 -4.31 16.70
CA ARG A 70 -40.59 -3.57 15.44
C ARG A 70 -39.89 -2.21 15.40
N SER A 71 -40.06 -1.38 16.43
CA SER A 71 -39.49 -0.02 16.49
C SER A 71 -37.97 -0.01 16.64
N ILE A 72 -37.43 -0.83 17.55
CA ILE A 72 -35.99 -0.93 17.80
C ILE A 72 -35.28 -1.54 16.58
N GLY A 73 -35.80 -2.63 16.04
CA GLY A 73 -35.22 -3.30 14.88
C GLY A 73 -35.18 -2.39 13.65
N LEU A 74 -36.28 -1.68 13.36
CA LEU A 74 -36.35 -0.76 12.22
C LEU A 74 -35.36 0.41 12.39
N THR A 75 -35.21 0.94 13.60
CA THR A 75 -34.27 2.03 13.89
C THR A 75 -32.81 1.58 13.66
N ILE A 76 -32.43 0.40 14.16
CA ILE A 76 -31.08 -0.16 13.97
C ILE A 76 -30.82 -0.45 12.49
N PHE A 77 -31.80 -0.99 11.77
CA PHE A 77 -31.66 -1.26 10.34
C PHE A 77 -31.48 0.04 9.53
N ILE A 78 -32.29 1.07 9.80
CA ILE A 78 -32.14 2.40 9.17
C ILE A 78 -30.76 3.00 9.46
N LEU A 79 -30.31 2.97 10.72
CA LEU A 79 -28.99 3.48 11.09
C LEU A 79 -27.85 2.71 10.40
N SER A 80 -28.00 1.40 10.24
CA SER A 80 -27.05 0.55 9.52
C SER A 80 -27.00 0.90 8.03
N CYS A 81 -28.16 1.07 7.39
CA CYS A 81 -28.27 1.54 6.01
C CYS A 81 -27.65 2.93 5.81
N ILE A 82 -27.89 3.88 6.72
CA ILE A 82 -27.29 5.21 6.67
C ILE A 82 -25.77 5.13 6.83
N THR A 83 -25.29 4.39 7.83
CA THR A 83 -23.85 4.23 8.11
C THR A 83 -23.14 3.61 6.91
N TYR A 84 -23.72 2.56 6.33
CA TYR A 84 -23.19 1.94 5.14
C TYR A 84 -23.23 2.88 3.93
N TYR A 85 -24.35 3.59 3.72
CA TYR A 85 -24.48 4.56 2.64
C TYR A 85 -23.41 5.65 2.70
N ILE A 86 -23.11 6.16 3.90
CA ILE A 86 -22.02 7.13 4.13
C ILE A 86 -20.66 6.48 3.84
N SER A 87 -20.51 5.20 4.18
CA SER A 87 -19.28 4.43 3.96
C SER A 87 -19.02 4.06 2.49
N ILE A 88 -20.03 4.14 1.60
CA ILE A 88 -19.83 3.95 0.16
C ILE A 88 -18.84 5.01 -0.34
N PRO A 89 -17.68 4.59 -0.89
CA PRO A 89 -16.64 5.52 -1.31
C PRO A 89 -17.14 6.40 -2.46
N VAL A 90 -17.05 7.72 -2.28
CA VAL A 90 -17.27 8.70 -3.35
C VAL A 90 -15.89 9.03 -3.91
N ARG A 91 -15.63 8.70 -5.17
CA ARG A 91 -14.44 9.19 -5.89
C ARG A 91 -14.62 10.68 -6.24
N ASP A 92 -14.70 11.54 -5.23
CA ASP A 92 -14.68 13.00 -5.40
C ASP A 92 -13.23 13.43 -5.62
N LEU A 93 -12.78 13.32 -6.88
CA LEU A 93 -11.45 13.70 -7.31
C LEU A 93 -11.42 15.19 -7.67
N LEU A 94 -10.40 15.87 -7.17
CA LEU A 94 -10.07 17.23 -7.54
C LEU A 94 -9.60 17.28 -9.00
N PRO A 95 -9.85 18.40 -9.71
CA PRO A 95 -9.32 18.59 -11.06
C PRO A 95 -7.79 18.45 -11.09
N THR A 96 -7.28 17.85 -12.17
CA THR A 96 -5.84 17.66 -12.42
C THR A 96 -5.16 18.92 -12.94
N LYS A 97 -5.92 19.84 -13.53
CA LYS A 97 -5.45 21.15 -13.97
C LYS A 97 -4.77 21.88 -12.80
N ASP A 98 -3.57 22.40 -13.06
CA ASP A 98 -2.73 23.15 -12.11
C ASP A 98 -2.21 22.31 -10.93
N LYS A 99 -2.28 20.97 -11.00
CA LYS A 99 -1.67 20.08 -10.00
C LYS A 99 -0.25 19.72 -10.44
N ALA A 100 0.73 20.24 -9.72
CA ALA A 100 2.14 19.92 -9.92
C ALA A 100 2.63 18.84 -8.94
N VAL A 101 3.17 17.73 -9.44
CA VAL A 101 3.58 16.58 -8.62
C VAL A 101 5.04 16.23 -8.91
N LEU A 102 5.86 16.18 -7.86
CA LEU A 102 7.20 15.58 -7.89
C LEU A 102 7.10 14.09 -7.59
N ILE A 103 7.67 13.25 -8.44
CA ILE A 103 7.83 11.82 -8.21
C ILE A 103 9.32 11.52 -8.15
N THR A 104 9.78 10.91 -7.07
CA THR A 104 11.20 10.50 -6.95
C THR A 104 11.42 9.10 -7.53
N GLY A 105 12.53 8.86 -8.23
CA GLY A 105 12.91 7.53 -8.71
C GLY A 105 12.06 7.04 -9.89
N CYS A 106 12.04 7.82 -10.97
CA CYS A 106 11.30 7.55 -12.21
C CYS A 106 12.14 6.87 -13.29
N ASP A 107 13.36 6.44 -12.97
CA ASP A 107 14.26 5.75 -13.91
C ASP A 107 13.62 4.48 -14.47
N SER A 108 12.83 3.76 -13.66
CA SER A 108 12.17 2.51 -14.04
C SER A 108 10.98 2.17 -13.12
N GLY A 109 10.37 0.99 -13.32
CA GLY A 109 9.38 0.41 -12.42
C GLY A 109 8.16 1.29 -12.11
N LEU A 110 7.76 1.31 -10.84
CA LEU A 110 6.53 1.98 -10.39
C LEU A 110 6.57 3.50 -10.60
N GLY A 111 7.68 4.15 -10.29
CA GLY A 111 7.83 5.60 -10.45
C GLY A 111 7.73 6.04 -11.91
N HIS A 112 8.30 5.25 -12.82
CA HIS A 112 8.22 5.49 -14.26
C HIS A 112 6.79 5.32 -14.79
N ALA A 113 6.12 4.22 -14.40
CA ALA A 113 4.73 3.96 -14.77
C ALA A 113 3.77 5.03 -14.22
N LEU A 114 3.99 5.47 -12.98
CA LEU A 114 3.21 6.54 -12.35
C LEU A 114 3.41 7.88 -13.04
N ALA A 115 4.63 8.21 -13.45
CA ALA A 115 4.92 9.45 -14.15
C ALA A 115 4.15 9.55 -15.48
N LYS A 116 4.15 8.46 -16.27
CA LYS A 116 3.34 8.33 -17.49
C LYS A 116 1.85 8.48 -17.19
N HIS A 117 1.36 7.73 -16.20
CA HIS A 117 -0.06 7.74 -15.87
C HIS A 117 -0.57 9.11 -15.40
N LEU A 118 0.20 9.84 -14.59
CA LEU A 118 -0.17 11.19 -14.17
C LEU A 118 -0.12 12.21 -15.33
N ASP A 119 0.83 12.07 -16.26
CA ASP A 119 0.89 12.92 -17.47
C ASP A 119 -0.33 12.73 -18.37
N GLU A 120 -0.77 11.46 -18.56
CA GLU A 120 -2.00 11.10 -19.29
C GLU A 120 -3.25 11.71 -18.64
N LEU A 121 -3.29 11.81 -17.31
CA LEU A 121 -4.37 12.45 -16.56
C LEU A 121 -4.31 13.99 -16.58
N GLY A 122 -3.29 14.58 -17.22
CA GLY A 122 -3.15 16.03 -17.36
C GLY A 122 -2.47 16.73 -16.18
N VAL A 123 -1.82 15.99 -15.29
CA VAL A 123 -1.04 16.53 -14.16
C VAL A 123 0.28 17.11 -14.68
N LEU A 124 0.77 18.19 -14.07
CA LEU A 124 2.14 18.67 -14.31
C LEU A 124 3.11 17.79 -13.50
N VAL A 125 3.96 17.03 -14.17
CA VAL A 125 4.80 16.00 -13.53
C VAL A 125 6.26 16.44 -13.55
N PHE A 126 6.88 16.49 -12.38
CA PHE A 126 8.33 16.54 -12.23
C PHE A 126 8.83 15.12 -11.92
N ALA A 127 9.28 14.42 -12.95
CA ALA A 127 9.80 13.06 -12.83
C ALA A 127 11.30 13.12 -12.49
N SER A 128 11.64 12.73 -11.26
CA SER A 128 13.03 12.74 -10.79
C SER A 128 13.74 11.44 -11.19
N VAL A 129 14.96 11.55 -11.69
CA VAL A 129 15.81 10.44 -12.15
C VAL A 129 17.23 10.63 -11.62
N LEU A 130 18.01 9.55 -11.52
CA LEU A 130 19.42 9.64 -11.11
C LEU A 130 20.27 10.29 -12.21
N ASP A 131 20.03 9.90 -13.47
CA ASP A 131 20.69 10.47 -14.65
C ASP A 131 19.67 11.02 -15.65
N LYS A 132 19.73 12.32 -15.91
CA LYS A 132 18.91 12.99 -16.95
C LYS A 132 19.15 12.39 -18.34
N LYS A 133 20.27 11.73 -18.60
CA LYS A 133 20.59 11.09 -19.89
C LYS A 133 20.38 9.57 -19.87
N GLY A 134 19.90 9.01 -18.76
CA GLY A 134 19.61 7.59 -18.67
C GLY A 134 18.45 7.16 -19.57
N GLN A 135 18.42 5.88 -19.94
CA GLN A 135 17.41 5.29 -20.83
C GLN A 135 15.97 5.59 -20.38
N GLY A 136 15.68 5.45 -19.08
CA GLY A 136 14.35 5.73 -18.53
C GLY A 136 13.94 7.20 -18.67
N ALA A 137 14.88 8.13 -18.49
CA ALA A 137 14.64 9.56 -18.68
C ALA A 137 14.37 9.90 -20.15
N GLU A 138 15.12 9.29 -21.08
CA GLU A 138 14.91 9.47 -22.51
C GLU A 138 13.57 8.90 -22.97
N GLU A 139 13.18 7.73 -22.45
CA GLU A 139 11.87 7.15 -22.74
C GLU A 139 10.72 8.06 -22.26
N LEU A 140 10.80 8.59 -21.04
CA LEU A 140 9.79 9.51 -20.53
C LEU A 140 9.68 10.76 -21.39
N ARG A 141 10.79 11.35 -21.85
CA ARG A 141 10.77 12.50 -22.77
C ARG A 141 10.12 12.19 -24.11
N ARG A 142 10.31 10.96 -24.61
CA ARG A 142 9.78 10.54 -25.91
C ARG A 142 8.28 10.29 -25.88
N ILE A 143 7.77 9.71 -24.80
CA ILE A 143 6.37 9.23 -24.73
C ILE A 143 5.44 10.25 -24.06
N CYS A 144 5.93 11.00 -23.08
CA CYS A 144 5.09 11.90 -22.30
C CYS A 144 4.96 13.28 -22.95
N SER A 145 3.93 14.02 -22.56
CA SER A 145 3.66 15.36 -23.05
C SER A 145 4.65 16.40 -22.48
N SER A 146 4.54 17.64 -22.95
CA SER A 146 5.31 18.78 -22.42
C SER A 146 5.01 19.12 -20.95
N ARG A 147 3.96 18.52 -20.34
CA ARG A 147 3.67 18.66 -18.91
C ARG A 147 4.58 17.81 -18.03
N LEU A 148 5.25 16.80 -18.59
CA LEU A 148 6.25 16.04 -17.85
C LEU A 148 7.65 16.65 -18.06
N SER A 149 8.33 16.89 -16.95
CA SER A 149 9.68 17.45 -16.90
C SER A 149 10.60 16.54 -16.12
N ILE A 150 11.75 16.22 -16.71
CA ILE A 150 12.78 15.41 -16.06
C ILE A 150 13.64 16.28 -15.13
N ILE A 151 13.78 15.85 -13.88
CA ILE A 151 14.60 16.49 -12.84
C ILE A 151 15.70 15.52 -12.41
N GLN A 152 16.93 15.99 -12.27
CA GLN A 152 18.04 15.16 -11.79
C GLN A 152 18.02 15.25 -10.28
N LEU A 153 17.89 14.11 -9.61
CA LEU A 153 17.74 14.07 -8.17
C LEU A 153 18.11 12.70 -7.64
N ASP A 154 19.31 12.60 -7.07
CA ASP A 154 19.63 11.58 -6.08
C ASP A 154 19.12 12.05 -4.70
N VAL A 155 18.26 11.23 -4.08
CA VAL A 155 17.66 11.53 -2.76
C VAL A 155 18.66 11.42 -1.61
N THR A 156 19.86 10.89 -1.86
CA THR A 156 20.96 10.83 -0.88
C THR A 156 21.91 12.03 -0.97
N ASP A 157 21.82 12.83 -2.04
CA ASP A 157 22.66 14.00 -2.29
C ASP A 157 21.94 15.31 -1.91
N SER A 158 22.43 15.97 -0.87
CA SER A 158 21.85 17.21 -0.37
C SER A 158 21.86 18.37 -1.35
N GLU A 159 22.90 18.46 -2.19
CA GLU A 159 23.05 19.54 -3.15
C GLU A 159 22.12 19.32 -4.35
N GLN A 160 21.97 18.07 -4.81
CA GLN A 160 20.97 17.75 -5.83
C GLN A 160 19.55 18.00 -5.35
N ILE A 161 19.22 17.68 -4.08
CA ILE A 161 17.89 18.00 -3.49
C ILE A 161 17.62 19.50 -3.53
N LYS A 162 18.59 20.34 -3.15
CA LYS A 162 18.47 21.81 -3.18
C LYS A 162 18.34 22.33 -4.62
N ALA A 163 19.16 21.82 -5.53
CA ALA A 163 19.15 22.19 -6.94
C ALA A 163 17.79 21.85 -7.59
N ALA A 164 17.29 20.64 -7.37
CA ALA A 164 15.97 20.21 -7.83
C ALA A 164 14.84 21.09 -7.26
N CYS A 165 14.91 21.46 -5.98
CA CYS A 165 13.93 22.36 -5.37
C CYS A 165 13.95 23.76 -6.00
N SER A 166 15.15 24.31 -6.26
CA SER A 166 15.30 25.59 -6.96
C SER A 166 14.75 25.53 -8.38
N GLU A 167 15.09 24.49 -9.14
CA GLU A 167 14.62 24.26 -10.52
C GLU A 167 13.08 24.19 -10.57
N ILE A 168 12.48 23.36 -9.70
CA ILE A 168 11.02 23.20 -9.63
C ILE A 168 10.34 24.50 -9.20
N LYS A 169 10.88 25.20 -8.19
CA LYS A 169 10.35 26.48 -7.73
C LYS A 169 10.32 27.53 -8.83
N GLY A 170 11.37 27.58 -9.67
CA GLY A 170 11.41 28.47 -10.85
C GLY A 170 10.32 28.14 -11.86
N ARG A 171 10.09 26.85 -12.15
CA ARG A 171 9.06 26.38 -13.09
C ARG A 171 7.63 26.61 -12.60
N LEU A 172 7.41 26.60 -11.28
CA LEU A 172 6.10 26.85 -10.68
C LEU A 172 5.70 28.33 -10.70
N GLN A 173 6.61 29.27 -11.02
CA GLN A 173 6.32 30.70 -11.16
C GLN A 173 5.57 31.32 -9.95
N GLY A 174 5.91 30.85 -8.75
CA GLY A 174 5.27 31.30 -7.52
C GLY A 174 4.09 30.45 -7.07
N GLU A 175 3.59 29.50 -7.87
CA GLU A 175 2.63 28.51 -7.39
C GLU A 175 3.27 27.51 -6.39
N GLY A 176 2.42 26.85 -5.60
CA GLY A 176 2.86 25.79 -4.72
C GLY A 176 3.03 24.45 -5.44
N LEU A 177 3.73 23.51 -4.81
CA LEU A 177 3.84 22.13 -5.30
C LEU A 177 2.70 21.30 -4.73
N TRP A 178 1.81 20.81 -5.59
CA TRP A 178 0.62 20.07 -5.17
C TRP A 178 0.97 18.75 -4.49
N GLY A 179 1.95 18.00 -5.00
CA GLY A 179 2.24 16.66 -4.51
C GLY A 179 3.72 16.32 -4.50
N ILE A 180 4.14 15.51 -3.53
CA ILE A 180 5.36 14.71 -3.62
C ILE A 180 4.99 13.24 -3.45
N VAL A 181 5.51 12.39 -4.33
CA VAL A 181 5.45 10.94 -4.21
C VAL A 181 6.87 10.42 -3.96
N HIS A 182 7.14 10.06 -2.71
CA HIS A 182 8.37 9.38 -2.31
C HIS A 182 8.31 7.92 -2.76
N ASN A 183 8.76 7.70 -3.99
CA ASN A 183 8.84 6.39 -4.62
C ASN A 183 10.26 5.82 -4.68
N ALA A 184 11.30 6.66 -4.63
CA ALA A 184 12.68 6.21 -4.72
C ALA A 184 12.97 5.20 -3.60
N GLY A 185 13.56 4.07 -3.97
CA GLY A 185 13.90 3.05 -2.99
C GLY A 185 14.67 1.87 -3.53
N VAL A 186 15.37 1.20 -2.61
CA VAL A 186 16.19 0.02 -2.86
C VAL A 186 15.80 -1.10 -1.91
N ILE A 187 15.75 -2.33 -2.42
CA ILE A 187 15.48 -3.53 -1.63
C ILE A 187 16.75 -4.09 -0.96
N GLY A 188 17.92 -3.86 -1.56
CA GLY A 188 19.19 -4.43 -1.10
C GLY A 188 19.30 -5.93 -1.40
N TYR A 189 20.14 -6.62 -0.64
CA TYR A 189 20.27 -8.07 -0.72
C TYR A 189 19.24 -8.78 0.17
N ILE A 190 18.74 -9.93 -0.30
CA ILE A 190 17.69 -10.70 0.37
C ILE A 190 18.36 -11.93 0.98
N ALA A 191 18.62 -11.86 2.28
CA ALA A 191 19.22 -12.94 3.05
C ALA A 191 18.79 -12.83 4.51
N ASP A 192 19.08 -13.88 5.29
CA ASP A 192 18.87 -13.83 6.73
C ASP A 192 19.57 -12.62 7.34
N GLY A 193 18.94 -12.01 8.36
CA GLY A 193 19.34 -10.70 8.85
C GLY A 193 20.79 -10.63 9.36
N GLU A 194 21.31 -11.74 9.87
CA GLU A 194 22.71 -11.90 10.32
C GLU A 194 23.71 -11.86 9.16
N LEU A 195 23.32 -12.36 7.98
CA LEU A 195 24.17 -12.44 6.80
C LEU A 195 24.26 -11.10 6.04
N LEU A 196 23.45 -10.12 6.43
CA LEU A 196 23.43 -8.81 5.79
C LEU A 196 24.49 -7.89 6.42
N PRO A 197 25.44 -7.35 5.64
CA PRO A 197 26.38 -6.37 6.17
C PRO A 197 25.67 -5.07 6.56
N ILE A 198 26.18 -4.39 7.59
CA ILE A 198 25.64 -3.12 8.09
C ILE A 198 25.59 -2.03 7.02
N SER A 199 26.47 -2.07 6.01
CA SER A 199 26.43 -1.15 4.87
C SER A 199 25.11 -1.21 4.10
N LEU A 200 24.49 -2.39 3.96
CA LEU A 200 23.18 -2.53 3.31
C LEU A 200 22.06 -1.94 4.16
N TYR A 201 22.11 -2.10 5.49
CA TYR A 201 21.17 -1.44 6.40
C TYR A 201 21.25 0.08 6.25
N LYS A 202 22.47 0.64 6.21
CA LYS A 202 22.70 2.07 5.98
C LYS A 202 22.17 2.50 4.62
N GLN A 203 22.52 1.80 3.54
CA GLN A 203 22.06 2.11 2.19
C GLN A 203 20.52 2.11 2.08
N CYS A 204 19.85 1.07 2.59
CA CYS A 204 18.39 1.03 2.61
C CYS A 204 17.82 2.21 3.40
N MET A 205 18.41 2.56 4.54
CA MET A 205 17.94 3.68 5.37
C MET A 205 18.18 5.04 4.69
N ASP A 206 19.36 5.24 4.09
CA ASP A 206 19.77 6.46 3.40
C ASP A 206 18.83 6.78 2.24
N VAL A 207 18.51 5.78 1.41
CA VAL A 207 17.61 5.98 0.26
C VAL A 207 16.14 5.99 0.69
N ASN A 208 15.67 4.93 1.37
CA ASN A 208 14.23 4.71 1.56
C ASN A 208 13.62 5.62 2.63
N PHE A 209 14.41 6.06 3.61
CA PHE A 209 13.93 6.87 4.72
C PHE A 209 14.56 8.27 4.77
N PHE A 210 15.88 8.37 4.94
CA PHE A 210 16.54 9.67 5.08
C PHE A 210 16.37 10.53 3.83
N GLY A 211 16.45 9.94 2.64
CA GLY A 211 16.19 10.63 1.39
C GLY A 211 14.78 11.20 1.31
N ALA A 212 13.76 10.40 1.64
CA ALA A 212 12.37 10.87 1.70
C ALA A 212 12.19 11.99 2.74
N ALA A 213 12.79 11.85 3.92
CA ALA A 213 12.74 12.88 4.97
C ALA A 213 13.41 14.19 4.54
N HIS A 214 14.56 14.12 3.87
CA HIS A 214 15.31 15.27 3.39
C HIS A 214 14.55 16.00 2.27
N VAL A 215 14.07 15.26 1.26
CA VAL A 215 13.25 15.82 0.19
C VAL A 215 11.98 16.47 0.78
N THR A 216 11.28 15.81 1.72
CA THR A 216 10.14 16.44 2.40
C THR A 216 10.53 17.76 3.04
N LYS A 217 11.59 17.80 3.85
CA LYS A 217 12.02 19.02 4.55
C LYS A 217 12.32 20.16 3.58
N THR A 218 13.04 19.88 2.50
CA THR A 218 13.43 20.89 1.50
C THR A 218 12.23 21.44 0.73
N PHE A 219 11.27 20.58 0.36
CA PHE A 219 10.12 20.98 -0.45
C PHE A 219 8.88 21.41 0.37
N LEU A 220 8.90 21.24 1.70
CA LEU A 220 7.76 21.51 2.57
C LEU A 220 7.17 22.92 2.42
N PRO A 221 7.96 24.01 2.24
CA PRO A 221 7.39 25.33 1.99
C PRO A 221 6.47 25.39 0.75
N LEU A 222 6.82 24.66 -0.32
CA LEU A 222 6.01 24.60 -1.54
C LEU A 222 4.71 23.81 -1.31
N LEU A 223 4.76 22.73 -0.53
CA LEU A 223 3.58 21.92 -0.20
C LEU A 223 2.60 22.69 0.69
N ARG A 224 3.11 23.42 1.68
CA ARG A 224 2.30 24.27 2.55
C ARG A 224 1.57 25.35 1.73
N LYS A 225 2.26 25.95 0.76
CA LYS A 225 1.65 26.94 -0.13
C LYS A 225 0.47 26.36 -0.94
N ALA A 226 0.61 25.14 -1.45
CA ALA A 226 -0.44 24.47 -2.22
C ALA A 226 -1.52 23.79 -1.37
N LYS A 227 -1.35 23.68 -0.04
CA LYS A 227 -2.12 22.76 0.82
C LYS A 227 -2.15 21.34 0.21
N GLY A 228 -0.96 20.90 -0.19
CA GLY A 228 -0.74 19.79 -1.10
C GLY A 228 -0.89 18.40 -0.48
N ARG A 229 -0.11 17.47 -1.03
CA ARG A 229 -0.13 16.03 -0.78
C ARG A 229 1.29 15.50 -0.57
N LEU A 230 1.48 14.70 0.45
CA LEU A 230 2.72 13.97 0.69
C LEU A 230 2.41 12.47 0.69
N ILE A 231 2.87 11.77 -0.33
CA ILE A 231 2.60 10.34 -0.52
C ILE A 231 3.91 9.58 -0.34
N CYS A 232 3.91 8.59 0.55
CA CYS A 232 5.07 7.73 0.77
C CYS A 232 4.78 6.32 0.26
N ILE A 233 5.54 5.86 -0.74
CA ILE A 233 5.51 4.47 -1.18
C ILE A 233 6.36 3.64 -0.22
N SER A 234 5.69 3.09 0.79
CA SER A 234 6.30 2.17 1.73
C SER A 234 6.28 0.74 1.15
N SER A 235 5.98 -0.25 1.97
CA SER A 235 5.79 -1.65 1.58
C SER A 235 4.95 -2.35 2.62
N MET A 236 4.38 -3.50 2.27
CA MET A 236 3.88 -4.45 3.27
C MET A 236 4.98 -4.84 4.27
N ALA A 237 6.24 -4.95 3.83
CA ALA A 237 7.39 -5.20 4.71
C ALA A 237 7.62 -4.10 5.77
N GLY A 238 7.01 -2.92 5.61
CA GLY A 238 7.04 -1.85 6.60
C GLY A 238 5.97 -1.96 7.68
N HIS A 239 5.05 -2.94 7.59
CA HIS A 239 3.96 -3.17 8.55
C HIS A 239 4.05 -4.53 9.25
N VAL A 240 4.56 -5.54 8.55
CA VAL A 240 4.62 -6.91 9.05
C VAL A 240 6.02 -7.49 8.86
N PRO A 241 6.46 -8.40 9.74
CA PRO A 241 7.77 -9.05 9.61
C PRO A 241 7.83 -9.94 8.37
N ILE A 242 8.58 -9.54 7.34
CA ILE A 242 8.85 -10.40 6.19
C ILE A 242 10.29 -10.94 6.31
N PRO A 243 10.47 -12.27 6.44
CA PRO A 243 11.78 -12.90 6.54
C PRO A 243 12.71 -12.51 5.40
N ARG A 244 14.01 -12.52 5.68
CA ARG A 244 15.09 -12.21 4.72
C ARG A 244 15.11 -10.79 4.16
N LEU A 245 14.26 -9.90 4.69
CA LEU A 245 14.19 -8.49 4.29
C LEU A 245 14.54 -7.53 5.43
N ALA A 246 15.39 -7.93 6.39
CA ALA A 246 15.63 -7.17 7.62
C ALA A 246 16.01 -5.70 7.37
N ALA A 247 17.01 -5.44 6.52
CA ALA A 247 17.44 -4.07 6.17
C ALA A 247 16.33 -3.26 5.47
N TYR A 248 15.70 -3.86 4.47
CA TYR A 248 14.61 -3.22 3.71
C TYR A 248 13.39 -2.93 4.58
N ALA A 249 12.88 -3.93 5.30
CA ALA A 249 11.73 -3.86 6.18
C ALA A 249 11.93 -2.79 7.26
N ALA A 250 13.11 -2.73 7.88
CA ALA A 250 13.44 -1.69 8.85
C ALA A 250 13.32 -0.28 8.25
N SER A 251 13.89 -0.07 7.05
CA SER A 251 13.81 1.23 6.37
C SER A 251 12.38 1.61 5.96
N LYS A 252 11.57 0.65 5.50
CA LYS A 252 10.16 0.89 5.14
C LYS A 252 9.28 1.07 6.37
N ALA A 253 9.56 0.41 7.48
CA ALA A 253 8.89 0.64 8.76
C ALA A 253 9.18 2.07 9.29
N ALA A 254 10.43 2.52 9.19
CA ALA A 254 10.80 3.90 9.51
C ALA A 254 10.03 4.91 8.64
N LEU A 255 9.96 4.68 7.33
CA LEU A 255 9.17 5.52 6.41
C LEU A 255 7.67 5.51 6.75
N THR A 256 7.10 4.36 7.07
CA THR A 256 5.69 4.22 7.47
C THR A 256 5.39 5.05 8.72
N MET A 257 6.21 4.91 9.77
CA MET A 257 6.02 5.65 11.02
C MET A 257 6.21 7.15 10.79
N TYR A 258 7.23 7.54 10.03
CA TYR A 258 7.43 8.93 9.63
C TYR A 258 6.21 9.51 8.92
N CYS A 259 5.64 8.80 7.96
CA CYS A 259 4.42 9.21 7.27
C CYS A 259 3.25 9.41 8.24
N ALA A 260 3.07 8.50 9.21
CA ALA A 260 2.03 8.59 10.22
C ALA A 260 2.18 9.82 11.14
N VAL A 261 3.42 10.16 11.53
CA VAL A 261 3.72 11.35 12.34
C VAL A 261 3.53 12.62 11.51
N MET A 262 4.09 12.68 10.30
CA MET A 262 3.96 13.84 9.41
C MET A 262 2.50 14.18 9.08
N ARG A 263 1.61 13.18 9.04
CA ARG A 263 0.16 13.42 8.91
C ARG A 263 -0.39 14.30 10.02
N GLN A 264 0.05 14.09 11.26
CA GLN A 264 -0.40 14.88 12.41
C GLN A 264 0.25 16.26 12.41
N ASP A 265 1.56 16.33 12.14
CA ASP A 265 2.28 17.60 12.14
C ASP A 265 1.82 18.57 11.06
N LEU A 266 1.40 18.01 9.90
CA LEU A 266 1.06 18.78 8.71
C LEU A 266 -0.42 19.13 8.57
N ILE A 267 -1.30 18.57 9.41
CA ILE A 267 -2.75 18.82 9.32
C ILE A 267 -3.11 20.31 9.45
N LYS A 268 -2.42 21.02 10.36
CA LYS A 268 -2.61 22.47 10.59
C LYS A 268 -2.23 23.34 9.40
N TRP A 269 -1.41 22.80 8.49
CA TRP A 269 -1.00 23.46 7.25
C TRP A 269 -1.91 23.09 6.07
N GLY A 270 -2.92 22.24 6.28
CA GLY A 270 -3.80 21.74 5.23
C GLY A 270 -3.12 20.75 4.26
N VAL A 271 -1.90 20.29 4.54
CA VAL A 271 -1.21 19.29 3.73
C VAL A 271 -1.69 17.90 4.16
N LYS A 272 -2.16 17.09 3.20
CA LYS A 272 -2.62 15.73 3.47
C LYS A 272 -1.50 14.73 3.21
N VAL A 273 -1.41 13.73 4.06
CA VAL A 273 -0.32 12.74 4.04
C VAL A 273 -0.91 11.35 3.97
N ALA A 274 -0.38 10.51 3.08
CA ALA A 274 -0.82 9.13 2.93
C ALA A 274 0.36 8.18 2.68
N ALA A 275 0.27 6.98 3.26
CA ALA A 275 1.19 5.89 3.01
C ALA A 275 0.55 4.89 2.05
N VAL A 276 1.33 4.38 1.10
CA VAL A 276 0.92 3.29 0.21
C VAL A 276 1.81 2.09 0.52
N HIS A 277 1.22 0.92 0.69
CA HIS A 277 1.88 -0.32 1.07
C HIS A 277 1.67 -1.38 -0.01
N PRO A 278 2.38 -1.30 -1.15
CA PRO A 278 2.24 -2.29 -2.20
C PRO A 278 2.71 -3.68 -1.75
N SER A 279 2.05 -4.71 -2.28
CA SER A 279 2.42 -6.12 -2.12
C SER A 279 2.52 -6.83 -3.47
N GLY A 280 3.73 -7.29 -3.81
CA GLY A 280 3.97 -8.21 -4.93
C GLY A 280 3.72 -7.61 -6.32
N PHE A 281 4.43 -6.54 -6.69
CA PHE A 281 4.39 -5.95 -8.02
C PHE A 281 5.74 -6.07 -8.71
N LYS A 282 5.73 -6.47 -9.99
CA LYS A 282 6.94 -6.58 -10.82
C LYS A 282 7.46 -5.18 -11.10
N THR A 283 8.63 -4.91 -10.54
CA THR A 283 9.38 -3.67 -10.77
C THR A 283 10.85 -4.01 -10.82
N ASN A 284 11.65 -3.12 -11.41
CA ASN A 284 13.10 -3.26 -11.46
C ASN A 284 13.78 -3.14 -10.09
N ILE A 285 13.03 -2.98 -8.99
CA ILE A 285 13.59 -3.01 -7.63
C ILE A 285 14.26 -4.36 -7.32
N TYR A 286 13.81 -5.44 -7.97
CA TYR A 286 14.39 -6.78 -7.85
C TYR A 286 15.55 -7.02 -8.82
N ASP A 287 15.69 -6.15 -9.81
CA ASP A 287 16.37 -6.44 -11.07
C ASP A 287 17.31 -5.30 -11.49
N SER A 288 17.98 -4.68 -10.52
CA SER A 288 19.12 -3.80 -10.81
C SER A 288 20.27 -4.66 -11.37
N HIS A 289 20.10 -5.02 -12.64
CA HIS A 289 20.97 -5.84 -13.47
C HIS A 289 22.41 -5.29 -13.47
N GLU A 290 23.35 -6.22 -13.67
CA GLU A 290 24.82 -6.08 -13.70
C GLU A 290 25.54 -6.04 -12.35
N ASN A 291 24.99 -5.45 -11.29
CA ASN A 291 25.65 -5.43 -9.97
C ASN A 291 25.18 -6.52 -9.00
N LEU A 292 24.03 -7.16 -9.23
CA LEU A 292 23.48 -8.09 -8.24
C LEU A 292 24.31 -9.38 -8.13
N SER A 293 24.75 -10.00 -9.23
CA SER A 293 25.52 -11.26 -9.16
C SER A 293 26.95 -11.09 -8.64
N SER A 294 27.54 -9.90 -8.79
CA SER A 294 28.84 -9.52 -8.23
C SER A 294 28.72 -9.06 -6.78
N GLN A 295 27.72 -8.23 -6.44
CA GLN A 295 27.43 -7.84 -5.06
C GLN A 295 27.00 -9.03 -4.20
N ASN A 296 26.17 -9.94 -4.71
CA ASN A 296 25.73 -11.15 -4.00
C ASN A 296 26.92 -12.06 -3.68
N ARG A 297 27.83 -12.26 -4.65
CA ARG A 297 29.08 -13.00 -4.41
C ARG A 297 29.94 -12.29 -3.38
N ASN A 298 30.17 -10.99 -3.53
CA ASN A 298 30.98 -10.22 -2.59
C ASN A 298 30.42 -10.23 -1.16
N ILE A 299 29.10 -10.18 -0.98
CA ILE A 299 28.46 -10.24 0.34
C ILE A 299 28.70 -11.61 0.99
N LEU A 300 28.37 -12.70 0.28
CA LEU A 300 28.55 -14.05 0.79
C LEU A 300 30.04 -14.36 1.02
N ASP A 301 30.93 -13.90 0.12
CA ASP A 301 32.37 -14.07 0.24
C ASP A 301 32.97 -13.29 1.40
N SER A 302 32.35 -12.17 1.80
CA SER A 302 32.79 -11.33 2.92
C SER A 302 32.35 -11.82 4.30
N LEU A 303 31.53 -12.87 4.37
CA LEU A 303 31.09 -13.44 5.65
C LEU A 303 32.28 -13.99 6.46
N MET A 304 32.18 -13.90 7.78
CA MET A 304 33.19 -14.45 8.67
C MET A 304 33.29 -15.98 8.50
N PRO A 305 34.49 -16.59 8.66
CA PRO A 305 34.67 -18.02 8.40
C PRO A 305 33.78 -18.94 9.25
N ASP A 306 33.56 -18.59 10.51
CA ASP A 306 32.66 -19.30 11.44
C ASP A 306 31.20 -19.24 10.98
N VAL A 307 30.71 -18.07 10.55
CA VAL A 307 29.37 -17.91 9.98
C VAL A 307 29.20 -18.74 8.71
N LYS A 308 30.21 -18.76 7.82
CA LYS A 308 30.17 -19.61 6.62
C LYS A 308 30.12 -21.10 6.97
N GLU A 309 30.84 -21.51 8.01
CA GLU A 309 30.84 -22.89 8.48
C GLU A 309 29.48 -23.29 9.06
N ASP A 310 28.89 -22.44 9.91
CA ASP A 310 27.60 -22.69 10.56
C ASP A 310 26.44 -22.77 9.57
N TYR A 311 26.41 -21.88 8.59
CA TYR A 311 25.37 -21.85 7.57
C TYR A 311 25.60 -22.89 6.48
N GLY A 312 26.84 -23.04 6.00
CA GLY A 312 27.21 -23.94 4.93
C GLY A 312 26.80 -23.43 3.53
N GLU A 313 27.64 -23.73 2.54
CA GLU A 313 27.49 -23.25 1.16
C GLU A 313 26.10 -23.56 0.57
N GLU A 314 25.62 -24.80 0.69
CA GLU A 314 24.31 -25.23 0.14
C GLU A 314 23.16 -24.32 0.61
N TYR A 315 23.17 -23.92 1.89
CA TYR A 315 22.17 -23.01 2.42
C TYR A 315 22.35 -21.58 1.88
N LEU A 316 23.59 -21.08 1.85
CA LEU A 316 23.91 -19.75 1.33
C LEU A 316 23.54 -19.59 -0.14
N GLU A 317 23.68 -20.64 -0.95
CA GLU A 317 23.29 -20.63 -2.36
C GLU A 317 21.79 -20.41 -2.56
N THR A 318 20.95 -20.79 -1.57
CA THR A 318 19.50 -20.59 -1.67
C THR A 318 19.10 -19.12 -1.77
N PHE A 319 19.93 -18.19 -1.28
CA PHE A 319 19.68 -16.76 -1.34
C PHE A 319 19.90 -16.15 -2.74
N LYS A 320 20.68 -16.82 -3.61
CA LYS A 320 21.03 -16.29 -4.95
C LYS A 320 19.81 -16.08 -5.85
N ASP A 321 18.79 -16.94 -5.71
CA ASP A 321 17.63 -16.95 -6.59
C ASP A 321 16.42 -16.18 -6.03
N LEU A 322 16.48 -15.70 -4.78
CA LEU A 322 15.29 -15.14 -4.12
C LEU A 322 14.77 -13.88 -4.80
N HIS A 323 15.64 -13.00 -5.32
CA HIS A 323 15.20 -11.85 -6.11
C HIS A 323 14.42 -12.28 -7.34
N HIS A 324 14.90 -13.28 -8.07
CA HIS A 324 14.23 -13.83 -9.25
C HIS A 324 12.90 -14.49 -8.90
N GLU A 325 12.81 -15.23 -7.80
CA GLU A 325 11.56 -15.84 -7.33
C GLU A 325 10.51 -14.80 -6.91
N MET A 326 10.92 -13.79 -6.15
CA MET A 326 10.04 -12.69 -5.76
C MET A 326 9.58 -11.88 -6.98
N PHE A 327 10.44 -11.68 -7.97
CA PHE A 327 10.08 -11.06 -9.23
C PHE A 327 9.08 -11.92 -10.01
N ALA A 328 9.34 -13.22 -10.17
CA ALA A 328 8.52 -14.14 -10.96
C ALA A 328 7.09 -14.27 -10.40
N THR A 329 6.94 -14.27 -9.08
CA THR A 329 5.65 -14.41 -8.38
C THR A 329 4.85 -13.11 -8.24
N SER A 330 5.45 -11.97 -8.58
CA SER A 330 4.80 -10.66 -8.50
C SER A 330 3.84 -10.39 -9.67
N SER A 331 2.87 -9.50 -9.48
CA SER A 331 1.93 -9.06 -10.52
C SER A 331 2.60 -8.11 -11.51
N SER A 332 2.40 -8.35 -12.82
CA SER A 332 2.78 -7.38 -13.86
C SER A 332 1.80 -6.19 -13.96
N ASP A 333 0.57 -6.35 -13.49
CA ASP A 333 -0.43 -5.28 -13.50
C ASP A 333 -0.16 -4.31 -12.35
N LEU A 334 0.31 -3.10 -12.68
CA LEU A 334 0.56 -2.01 -11.74
C LEU A 334 -0.67 -1.15 -11.48
N THR A 335 -1.77 -1.33 -12.23
CA THR A 335 -2.98 -0.51 -12.17
C THR A 335 -3.50 -0.30 -10.74
N PRO A 336 -3.56 -1.32 -9.85
CA PRO A 336 -4.03 -1.11 -8.49
C PRO A 336 -3.21 -0.08 -7.69
N VAL A 337 -1.87 -0.09 -7.84
CA VAL A 337 -1.01 0.87 -7.13
C VAL A 337 -1.15 2.26 -7.74
N LEU A 338 -1.23 2.34 -9.07
CA LEU A 338 -1.39 3.61 -9.76
C LEU A 338 -2.72 4.29 -9.39
N GLU A 339 -3.83 3.53 -9.37
CA GLU A 339 -5.14 4.03 -8.96
C GLU A 339 -5.13 4.52 -7.50
N ASP A 340 -4.49 3.79 -6.57
CA ASP A 340 -4.37 4.18 -5.16
C ASP A 340 -3.55 5.46 -4.97
N VAL A 341 -2.41 5.59 -5.66
CA VAL A 341 -1.59 6.80 -5.61
C VAL A 341 -2.35 7.98 -6.23
N CYS A 342 -3.04 7.79 -7.35
CA CYS A 342 -3.91 8.80 -7.94
C CYS A 342 -5.02 9.24 -6.99
N HIS A 343 -5.67 8.29 -6.30
CA HIS A 343 -6.67 8.61 -5.29
C HIS A 343 -6.04 9.40 -4.12
N ALA A 344 -4.87 8.99 -3.65
CA ALA A 344 -4.18 9.69 -2.56
C ALA A 344 -3.80 11.15 -2.95
N LEU A 345 -3.43 11.37 -4.20
CA LEU A 345 -3.09 12.69 -4.74
C LEU A 345 -4.32 13.56 -5.02
N LEU A 346 -5.37 12.99 -5.60
CA LEU A 346 -6.46 13.77 -6.20
C LEU A 346 -7.75 13.75 -5.39
N ALA A 347 -7.97 12.79 -4.49
CA ALA A 347 -9.21 12.79 -3.71
C ALA A 347 -9.32 14.05 -2.84
N ARG A 348 -10.55 14.57 -2.74
CA ARG A 348 -10.87 15.62 -1.79
C ARG A 348 -10.56 15.15 -0.38
N ASN A 349 -10.89 13.90 -0.04
CA ASN A 349 -10.61 13.26 1.24
C ASN A 349 -9.90 11.91 1.02
N PRO A 350 -8.57 11.90 0.87
CA PRO A 350 -7.81 10.66 0.71
C PRO A 350 -7.78 9.85 2.01
N HIS A 351 -7.63 8.54 1.88
CA HIS A 351 -7.33 7.65 3.01
C HIS A 351 -5.91 7.92 3.51
N PHE A 352 -5.65 7.58 4.77
CA PHE A 352 -4.30 7.71 5.34
C PHE A 352 -3.36 6.58 4.89
N SER A 353 -3.93 5.42 4.55
CA SER A 353 -3.20 4.21 4.20
C SER A 353 -3.89 3.49 3.06
N TYR A 354 -3.11 3.05 2.10
CA TYR A 354 -3.52 2.25 0.95
C TYR A 354 -2.72 0.95 0.92
N THR A 355 -3.36 -0.15 0.57
CA THR A 355 -2.77 -1.50 0.59
C THR A 355 -3.08 -2.21 -0.73
N PRO A 356 -2.52 -1.75 -1.86
CA PRO A 356 -2.74 -2.38 -3.15
C PRO A 356 -1.97 -3.69 -3.26
N GLY A 357 -2.55 -4.65 -4.00
CA GLY A 357 -1.89 -5.91 -4.35
C GLY A 357 -2.37 -7.11 -3.56
N ARG A 358 -1.88 -8.29 -3.97
CA ARG A 358 -2.33 -9.56 -3.43
C ARG A 358 -1.92 -9.69 -1.96
N PHE A 359 -2.86 -10.16 -1.13
CA PHE A 359 -2.68 -10.35 0.31
C PHE A 359 -2.35 -9.10 1.13
N ALA A 360 -2.36 -7.91 0.52
CA ALA A 360 -1.97 -6.66 1.18
C ALA A 360 -2.84 -6.30 2.40
N HIS A 361 -4.07 -6.81 2.46
CA HIS A 361 -4.95 -6.66 3.63
C HIS A 361 -4.92 -7.89 4.55
N PHE A 362 -4.74 -9.09 3.99
CA PHE A 362 -4.82 -10.35 4.73
C PHE A 362 -3.64 -10.53 5.70
N ILE A 363 -2.41 -10.30 5.25
CA ILE A 363 -1.22 -10.51 6.09
C ILE A 363 -1.15 -9.52 7.26
N PRO A 364 -1.38 -8.20 7.05
CA PRO A 364 -1.46 -7.28 8.19
C PRO A 364 -2.62 -7.59 9.13
N CYS A 365 -3.75 -8.09 8.62
CA CYS A 365 -4.86 -8.52 9.47
C CYS A 365 -4.47 -9.68 10.38
N LEU A 366 -3.77 -10.70 9.85
CA LEU A 366 -3.23 -11.80 10.64
C LEU A 366 -2.28 -11.30 11.72
N PHE A 367 -1.29 -10.48 11.35
CA PHE A 367 -0.28 -9.98 12.28
C PHE A 367 -0.86 -9.12 13.40
N ARG A 368 -1.88 -8.30 13.10
CA ARG A 368 -2.44 -7.34 14.05
C ARG A 368 -3.49 -7.94 14.98
N ASN A 369 -4.31 -8.87 14.48
CA ASN A 369 -5.52 -9.30 15.19
C ASN A 369 -5.45 -10.73 15.72
N PHE A 370 -4.46 -11.52 15.32
CA PHE A 370 -4.30 -12.91 15.76
C PHE A 370 -3.02 -13.09 16.58
N PRO A 371 -2.93 -14.14 17.42
CA PRO A 371 -1.70 -14.48 18.11
C PRO A 371 -0.52 -14.67 17.13
N LEU A 372 0.69 -14.28 17.55
CA LEU A 372 1.88 -14.31 16.69
C LEU A 372 2.18 -15.68 16.08
N TRP A 373 1.93 -16.78 16.79
CA TRP A 373 2.15 -18.13 16.24
C TRP A 373 1.27 -18.43 15.02
N VAL A 374 0.07 -17.84 14.94
CA VAL A 374 -0.82 -17.97 13.76
C VAL A 374 -0.17 -17.27 12.58
N TYR A 375 0.29 -16.04 12.79
CA TYR A 375 1.04 -15.29 11.79
C TYR A 375 2.26 -16.09 11.31
N ASP A 376 3.10 -16.56 12.24
CA ASP A 376 4.32 -17.29 11.92
C ASP A 376 4.04 -18.57 11.13
N HIS A 377 2.94 -19.28 11.45
CA HIS A 377 2.52 -20.46 10.71
C HIS A 377 2.19 -20.14 9.24
N PHE A 378 1.43 -19.07 8.98
CA PHE A 378 1.07 -18.66 7.62
C PHE A 378 2.27 -18.03 6.89
N ALA A 379 3.06 -17.20 7.57
CA ALA A 379 4.25 -16.56 7.01
C ALA A 379 5.26 -17.60 6.51
N LYS A 380 5.48 -18.70 7.25
CA LYS A 380 6.32 -19.82 6.83
C LYS A 380 5.91 -20.41 5.48
N LYS A 381 4.60 -20.61 5.27
CA LYS A 381 4.05 -21.18 4.03
C LYS A 381 4.08 -20.18 2.87
N ILE A 382 3.75 -18.92 3.15
CA ILE A 382 3.60 -17.87 2.12
C ILE A 382 4.96 -17.42 1.60
N PHE A 383 5.95 -17.25 2.48
CA PHE A 383 7.29 -16.79 2.11
C PHE A 383 8.30 -17.91 1.91
N GLN A 384 7.85 -19.17 1.90
CA GLN A 384 8.67 -20.37 1.68
C GLN A 384 9.96 -20.35 2.54
N ILE A 385 9.83 -20.00 3.82
CA ILE A 385 10.96 -19.82 4.75
C ILE A 385 11.77 -21.12 4.90
N HIS A 386 11.16 -22.26 4.60
CA HIS A 386 11.84 -23.55 4.53
C HIS A 386 11.81 -24.05 3.09
N ARG A 387 12.86 -23.72 2.32
CA ARG A 387 13.40 -24.75 1.43
C ARG A 387 13.84 -25.90 2.35
N ASN A 388 13.78 -27.15 1.92
CA ASN A 388 14.11 -28.33 2.75
C ASN A 388 15.60 -28.40 3.19
N ILE A 389 16.32 -27.26 3.18
CA ILE A 389 17.73 -27.09 3.46
C ILE A 389 17.84 -26.25 4.73
N LEU A 390 18.41 -26.83 5.77
CA LEU A 390 18.73 -26.14 7.03
C LEU A 390 20.18 -25.66 7.01
N PRO A 391 20.56 -24.65 7.82
CA PRO A 391 21.96 -24.36 8.11
C PRO A 391 22.76 -25.62 8.50
N ARG A 392 24.02 -25.73 8.06
CA ARG A 392 24.89 -26.89 8.28
C ARG A 392 24.97 -27.31 9.75
N SER A 393 25.13 -26.36 10.67
CA SER A 393 25.22 -26.62 12.11
C SER A 393 23.97 -27.32 12.66
N LEU A 394 22.79 -27.01 12.12
CA LEU A 394 21.52 -27.64 12.49
C LEU A 394 21.36 -29.03 11.86
N GLN A 395 21.84 -29.24 10.63
CA GLN A 395 21.83 -30.58 10.01
C GLN A 395 22.71 -31.60 10.78
N LEU A 396 23.87 -31.15 11.26
CA LEU A 396 24.79 -31.96 12.08
C LEU A 396 24.20 -32.33 13.45
N SER A 397 23.35 -31.48 14.01
CA SER A 397 22.66 -31.74 15.28
C SER A 397 21.57 -32.82 15.15
N GLN A 398 20.85 -32.85 14.03
CA GLN A 398 19.80 -33.85 13.76
C GLN A 398 20.40 -35.25 13.51
N THR A 399 21.56 -35.31 12.85
CA THR A 399 22.28 -36.58 12.62
C THR A 399 22.90 -37.17 13.89
N LYS A 400 23.28 -36.34 14.87
CA LYS A 400 23.73 -36.81 16.19
C LYS A 400 22.59 -37.39 17.04
N ASN A 401 21.43 -36.72 17.07
CA ASN A 401 20.26 -37.20 17.84
C ASN A 401 19.60 -38.47 17.27
N TRP A 402 19.88 -38.85 16.03
CA TRP A 402 19.44 -40.14 15.45
C TRP A 402 20.37 -41.31 15.80
N ARG A 403 21.63 -41.04 16.18
CA ARG A 403 22.66 -42.05 16.49
C ARG A 403 22.85 -42.30 17.99
N SER A 404 22.12 -41.56 18.83
CA SER A 404 21.94 -41.76 20.28
C SER A 404 20.58 -42.36 20.55
#